data_AF-A0A317YLZ7-F1
#
_entry.id   AF-A0A317YLZ7-F1
#
_cell.length_a   1.000
_cell.length_b   1.000
_cell.length_c   1.000
_cell.angle_alpha   90.00
_cell.angle_beta   90.00
_cell.angle_gamma   90.00
#
_symmetry.space_group_name_H-M   'P 1'
#
loop_
_entity.id
_entity.type
_entity.pdbx_description
1 polymer ?
#
loop_
_entity_poly.entity_id
_entity_poly.type
_entity_poly.pdbx_seq_one_letter_code
_entity_poly.pdbx_strand_id
1 'polypeptide(L)'
;QDARTWKNKGYPVSIVYPIEGTMLNVDGIALVENAHPHPKSKKLVHYLTSRSVQQRLVAEFDAKSIRKDVSEQSDQSIENLKNIPLIPKSKLPDIPHHKFLYMIQ
;
A
#
# COMPACT_ATOMS: atom_id res chain seq x y z
N GLN A 1 5.61 5.57 11.24
CA GLN A 1 4.79 6.73 10.83
C GLN A 1 5.30 7.16 9.46
N ASP A 2 4.40 7.43 8.52
CA ASP A 2 4.73 7.75 7.13
C ASP A 2 4.74 9.27 6.87
N ALA A 3 5.07 9.68 5.64
CA ALA A 3 5.12 11.11 5.25
C ALA A 3 3.78 11.83 5.42
N ARG A 4 2.65 11.15 5.22
CA ARG A 4 1.29 11.69 5.44
C ARG A 4 1.08 12.07 6.89
N THR A 5 1.48 11.19 7.81
CA THR A 5 1.36 11.44 9.24
C THR A 5 2.05 12.74 9.65
N TRP A 6 3.23 13.02 9.09
CA TRP A 6 3.97 14.26 9.38
C TRP A 6 3.34 15.49 8.72
N LYS A 7 2.90 15.38 7.47
CA LYS A 7 2.16 16.45 6.78
C LYS A 7 0.90 16.86 7.55
N ASN A 8 0.12 15.88 8.01
CA ASN A 8 -1.12 16.10 8.77
C ASN A 8 -0.87 16.69 10.17
N LYS A 9 0.36 16.57 10.70
CA LYS A 9 0.81 17.22 11.94
C LYS A 9 1.28 18.67 11.72
N GLY A 10 1.19 19.21 10.51
CA GLY A 10 1.58 20.58 10.19
C GLY A 10 3.07 20.77 9.92
N TYR A 11 3.84 19.68 9.79
CA TYR A 11 5.24 19.80 9.35
C TYR A 11 5.30 20.23 7.88
N PRO A 12 6.34 20.96 7.46
CA PRO A 12 6.52 21.41 6.08
C PRO A 12 6.93 20.27 5.15
N VAL A 13 6.01 19.32 4.92
CA VAL A 13 6.22 18.11 4.11
C VAL A 13 5.36 18.19 2.84
N SER A 14 6.03 18.11 1.70
CA SER A 14 5.40 17.95 0.39
C SER A 14 5.47 16.48 -0.03
N ILE A 15 4.38 15.97 -0.59
CA ILE A 15 4.30 14.60 -1.13
C ILE A 15 4.29 14.72 -2.64
N VAL A 16 5.26 14.10 -3.30
CA VAL A 16 5.49 14.19 -4.74
C VAL A 16 5.44 12.79 -5.33
N TYR A 17 4.71 12.64 -6.45
CA TYR A 17 4.70 11.45 -7.28
C TYR A 17 5.65 11.69 -8.47
N PRO A 18 6.77 10.94 -8.60
CA PRO A 18 7.75 11.17 -9.67
C PRO A 18 7.13 11.06 -11.06
N ILE A 19 7.41 12.05 -11.92
CA ILE A 19 6.80 12.16 -13.26
C ILE A 19 7.32 11.10 -14.23
N GLU A 20 8.53 10.60 -14.01
CA GLU A 20 9.16 9.52 -14.78
C GLU A 20 8.47 8.17 -14.54
N GLY A 21 7.81 8.03 -13.39
CA GLY A 21 7.12 6.82 -12.98
C GLY A 21 7.14 6.63 -11.47
N THR A 22 5.96 6.45 -10.89
CA THR A 22 5.76 6.10 -9.49
C THR A 22 5.60 4.60 -9.34
N MET A 23 6.40 3.98 -8.47
CA MET A 23 6.21 2.58 -8.09
C MET A 23 4.96 2.45 -7.21
N LEU A 24 4.07 1.51 -7.55
CA LEU A 24 2.95 1.12 -6.69
C LEU A 24 3.28 -0.18 -5.97
N ASN A 25 3.42 -0.11 -4.65
CA ASN A 25 3.56 -1.30 -3.82
C ASN A 25 2.17 -1.94 -3.62
N VAL A 26 2.10 -3.27 -3.79
CA VAL A 26 0.91 -4.06 -3.48
C VAL A 26 1.19 -4.82 -2.19
N ASP A 27 0.71 -4.27 -1.08
CA ASP A 27 0.96 -4.84 0.25
C ASP A 27 0.22 -6.17 0.43
N GLY A 28 0.90 -7.13 1.07
CA GLY A 28 0.42 -8.49 1.27
C GLY A 28 0.34 -8.90 2.74
N ILE A 29 -0.44 -9.94 3.00
CA ILE A 29 -0.52 -10.61 4.31
C ILE A 29 -0.19 -12.08 4.08
N ALA A 30 0.70 -12.63 4.91
CA ALA A 30 1.06 -14.05 4.88
C ALA A 30 0.93 -14.66 6.28
N LEU A 31 0.63 -15.95 6.34
CA LEU A 31 0.69 -16.73 7.57
C LEU A 31 2.11 -17.27 7.72
N VAL A 32 2.74 -16.98 8.85
CA VAL A 32 4.08 -17.49 9.17
C VAL A 32 3.96 -18.96 9.58
N GLU A 33 4.78 -19.80 8.97
CA GLU A 33 4.93 -21.20 9.38
C GLU A 33 5.64 -21.27 10.73
N ASN A 34 5.02 -21.92 11.70
CA ASN A 34 5.58 -22.17 13.02
C ASN A 34 4.95 -23.41 13.65
N ALA A 35 5.55 -23.91 14.73
CA ALA A 35 5.13 -25.17 15.37
C ALA A 35 3.71 -25.10 15.99
N HIS A 36 3.29 -23.93 16.46
CA HIS A 36 2.03 -23.75 17.17
C HIS A 36 1.27 -22.52 16.65
N PRO A 37 0.69 -22.60 15.43
CA PRO A 37 0.02 -21.45 14.83
C PRO A 37 -1.24 -21.09 15.60
N HIS A 38 -1.46 -19.80 15.86
CA HIS A 38 -2.64 -19.35 16.58
C HIS A 38 -3.92 -19.72 15.80
N PRO A 39 -4.93 -20.34 16.42
CA PRO A 39 -6.10 -20.90 15.71
C PRO A 39 -6.96 -19.83 15.01
N LYS A 40 -6.86 -18.55 15.43
CA LYS A 40 -7.60 -17.42 14.83
C LYS A 40 -6.82 -16.65 13.75
N SER A 41 -5.60 -17.05 13.40
CA SER A 41 -4.76 -16.34 12.41
C SER A 41 -5.45 -16.18 11.04
N LYS A 42 -6.09 -17.24 10.52
CA LYS A 42 -6.90 -17.17 9.30
C LYS A 42 -8.08 -16.19 9.42
N LYS A 43 -8.75 -16.16 10.58
CA LYS A 43 -9.85 -15.23 10.85
C LYS A 43 -9.37 -13.77 10.87
N LEU A 44 -8.15 -13.54 11.35
CA LEU A 44 -7.51 -12.22 11.29
C LEU A 44 -7.25 -11.79 9.84
N VAL A 45 -6.73 -12.68 8.98
CA VAL A 45 -6.56 -12.37 7.55
C VAL A 45 -7.91 -11.98 6.92
N HIS A 46 -8.96 -12.77 7.15
CA HIS A 46 -10.30 -12.44 6.66
C HIS A 46 -10.82 -11.09 7.17
N TYR A 47 -10.60 -10.78 8.45
CA TYR A 47 -10.97 -9.50 9.04
C TYR A 47 -10.24 -8.34 8.36
N LEU A 48 -8.92 -8.41 8.21
CA LEU A 48 -8.09 -7.37 7.58
C LEU A 48 -8.48 -7.12 6.11
N THR A 49 -8.91 -8.17 5.39
CA THR A 49 -9.37 -8.06 3.99
C THR A 49 -10.88 -7.86 3.84
N SER A 50 -11.61 -7.68 4.94
CA SER A 50 -13.07 -7.48 4.91
C SER A 50 -13.43 -6.08 4.44
N ARG A 51 -14.60 -5.93 3.78
CA ARG A 51 -15.06 -4.64 3.25
C ARG A 51 -15.14 -3.56 4.33
N SER A 52 -15.69 -3.87 5.50
CA SER A 52 -15.88 -2.89 6.57
C SER A 52 -14.55 -2.37 7.14
N VAL A 53 -13.58 -3.27 7.35
CA VAL A 53 -12.24 -2.89 7.83
C VAL A 53 -11.51 -2.09 6.76
N GLN A 54 -11.57 -2.52 5.50
CA GLN A 54 -10.98 -1.79 4.39
C GLN A 54 -11.58 -0.40 4.22
N GLN A 55 -12.91 -0.26 4.34
CA GLN A 55 -13.58 1.05 4.31
C GLN A 55 -13.14 1.95 5.46
N ARG A 56 -12.97 1.39 6.66
CA ARG A 56 -12.46 2.11 7.82
C ARG A 56 -11.02 2.61 7.58
N LEU A 57 -10.17 1.78 7.00
CA LEU A 57 -8.79 2.16 6.69
C LEU A 57 -8.73 3.32 5.68
N VAL A 58 -9.61 3.31 4.67
CA VAL A 58 -9.73 4.44 3.74
C VAL A 58 -10.17 5.70 4.47
N ALA A 59 -11.23 5.62 5.29
CA ALA A 59 -11.83 6.79 5.94
C ALA A 59 -10.95 7.42 7.03
N GLU A 60 -10.21 6.62 7.80
CA GLU A 60 -9.41 7.11 8.93
C GLU A 60 -7.96 7.44 8.56
N PHE A 61 -7.43 6.87 7.46
CA PHE A 61 -5.99 6.94 7.14
C PHE A 61 -5.67 7.24 5.68
N ASP A 62 -6.66 7.56 4.84
CA ASP A 62 -6.48 7.74 3.39
C ASP A 62 -5.75 6.55 2.73
N ALA A 63 -5.97 5.35 3.27
CA ALA A 63 -5.43 4.12 2.69
C ALA A 63 -6.07 3.86 1.33
N LYS A 64 -5.38 3.09 0.48
CA LYS A 64 -5.93 2.65 -0.80
C LYS A 64 -6.34 1.20 -0.69
N SER A 65 -7.65 0.95 -0.68
CA SER A 65 -8.17 -0.41 -0.55
C SER A 65 -7.87 -1.25 -1.78
N ILE A 66 -7.58 -2.53 -1.56
CA ILE A 66 -7.44 -3.53 -2.63
C ILE A 66 -8.80 -3.99 -3.19
N ARG A 67 -9.91 -3.71 -2.49
CA ARG A 67 -11.24 -4.19 -2.88
C ARG A 67 -11.90 -3.21 -3.85
N LYS A 68 -12.65 -3.76 -4.81
CA LYS A 68 -13.43 -2.98 -5.78
C LYS A 68 -14.72 -2.37 -5.21
N ASP A 69 -15.21 -2.89 -4.08
CA ASP A 69 -16.47 -2.50 -3.42
C ASP A 69 -16.26 -1.54 -2.24
N VAL A 70 -15.07 -0.93 -2.16
CA VAL A 70 -14.68 0.12 -1.21
C VAL A 70 -14.32 1.35 -2.02
N SER A 71 -14.99 2.47 -1.75
CA SER A 71 -14.73 3.72 -2.46
C SER A 71 -13.39 4.30 -2.02
N GLU A 72 -12.60 4.81 -2.97
CA GLU A 72 -11.46 5.67 -2.65
C GLU A 72 -11.96 6.97 -2.01
N GLN A 73 -11.26 7.39 -0.95
CA GLN A 73 -11.33 8.74 -0.41
C GLN A 73 -9.96 9.38 -0.63
N SER A 74 -9.96 10.61 -1.12
CA SER A 74 -8.76 11.40 -1.28
C SER A 74 -9.02 12.78 -0.70
N ASP A 75 -8.49 13.03 0.50
CA ASP A 75 -8.37 14.40 0.99
C ASP A 75 -7.27 15.12 0.20
N GLN A 76 -7.29 16.46 0.20
CA GLN A 76 -6.52 17.35 -0.70
C GLN A 76 -5.00 17.10 -0.81
N SER A 77 -4.42 16.28 0.06
CA SER A 77 -2.98 16.03 0.13
C SER A 77 -2.48 14.77 -0.59
N ILE A 78 -3.39 13.87 -1.02
CA ILE A 78 -3.07 12.57 -1.64
C ILE A 78 -3.87 12.38 -2.92
N GLU A 79 -3.17 11.99 -3.98
CA GLU A 79 -3.81 11.80 -5.28
C GLU A 79 -4.58 10.48 -5.36
N ASN A 80 -5.65 10.48 -6.16
CA ASN A 80 -6.33 9.25 -6.56
C ASN A 80 -5.41 8.42 -7.47
N LEU A 81 -5.53 7.08 -7.46
CA LEU A 81 -4.64 6.21 -8.25
C LEU A 81 -4.62 6.58 -9.74
N LYS A 82 -5.77 6.96 -10.28
CA LYS A 82 -5.94 7.38 -11.69
C LYS A 82 -5.12 8.63 -12.07
N ASN A 83 -4.72 9.46 -11.10
CA ASN A 83 -3.97 10.69 -11.33
C ASN A 83 -2.46 10.51 -11.10
N ILE A 84 -2.02 9.37 -10.56
CA ILE A 84 -0.62 9.11 -10.27
C ILE A 84 0.03 8.51 -11.53
N PRO A 85 1.20 9.02 -11.97
CA PRO A 85 1.93 8.46 -13.11
C PRO A 85 2.59 7.12 -12.72
N LEU A 86 1.80 6.05 -12.61
CA LEU A 86 2.30 4.74 -12.19
C LEU A 86 3.23 4.13 -13.24
N ILE A 87 4.31 3.48 -12.78
CA ILE A 87 5.11 2.62 -13.65
C ILE A 87 4.21 1.47 -14.13
N PRO A 88 3.96 1.33 -15.45
CA PRO A 88 3.11 0.26 -15.96
C PRO A 88 3.78 -1.10 -15.70
N LYS A 89 2.96 -2.15 -15.50
CA LYS A 89 3.47 -3.51 -15.21
C LYS A 89 4.46 -4.01 -16.26
N SER A 90 4.32 -3.60 -17.53
CA SER A 90 5.24 -3.94 -18.62
C SER A 90 6.64 -3.33 -18.50
N LYS A 91 6.81 -2.28 -17.70
CA LYS A 91 8.11 -1.64 -17.43
C LYS A 91 8.72 -2.07 -16.09
N LEU A 92 8.02 -2.88 -15.30
CA LEU A 92 8.57 -3.40 -14.05
C LEU A 92 9.59 -4.51 -14.38
N PRO A 93 10.79 -4.48 -13.77
CA PRO A 93 11.79 -5.51 -14.00
C PRO A 93 11.27 -6.86 -13.49
N ASP A 94 11.31 -7.88 -14.35
CA ASP A 94 11.05 -9.27 -13.95
C ASP A 94 12.33 -9.94 -13.44
N ILE A 95 12.97 -9.27 -12.47
CA ILE A 95 14.23 -9.70 -11.87
C ILE A 95 13.92 -10.09 -10.42
N PRO A 96 14.26 -11.33 -9.99
CA PRO A 96 14.11 -11.73 -8.60
C PRO A 96 14.81 -10.76 -7.66
N HIS A 97 14.20 -10.48 -6.51
CA HIS A 97 14.67 -9.47 -5.56
C HIS A 97 16.18 -9.57 -5.25
N HIS A 98 16.68 -10.78 -4.93
CA HIS A 98 18.10 -10.98 -4.64
C HIS A 98 19.01 -10.66 -5.84
N LYS A 99 18.62 -11.05 -7.07
CA LYS A 99 19.40 -10.75 -8.28
C LYS A 99 19.40 -9.26 -8.59
N PHE A 100 18.27 -8.59 -8.38
CA PHE A 100 18.16 -7.16 -8.56
C PHE A 100 19.09 -6.42 -7.59
N LEU A 101 19.12 -6.83 -6.32
CA LEU A 101 20.05 -6.26 -5.34
C LEU A 101 21.51 -6.44 -5.74
N TYR A 102 21.92 -7.64 -6.18
CA TYR A 102 23.29 -7.88 -6.64
C TYR A 102 23.68 -7.06 -7.88
N MET A 103 22.71 -6.72 -8.74
CA MET A 103 22.96 -5.96 -9.97
C MET A 103 23.30 -4.48 -9.69
N ILE A 104 22.84 -3.93 -8.57
CA ILE A 104 22.99 -2.51 -8.20
C ILE A 104 23.99 -2.28 -7.05
N GLN A 105 24.57 -3.35 -6.52
CA GLN A 105 25.69 -3.31 -5.56
C GLN A 105 27.00 -3.01 -6.28
#